data_AF-A0AAV8X136-F1
#
_entry.id   AF-A0AAV8X136-F1
#
_cell.length_a   1.000
_cell.length_b   1.000
_cell.length_c   1.000
_cell.angle_alpha   90.00
_cell.angle_beta   90.00
_cell.angle_gamma   90.00
#
_symmetry.space_group_name_H-M   'P 1'
#
loop_
_entity.id
_entity.type
_entity.pdbx_description
1 polymer ?
#
loop_
_entity_poly.entity_id
_entity_poly.type
_entity_poly.pdbx_seq_one_letter_code
_entity_poly.pdbx_strand_id
1 'polypeptide(L)'
;MVIFPYKRLPKTVVVSVPKEWGIGTSDNGWMKAELFYEYISIILHPHLIKEKVKFPIILFVDAHKTHQTYELSQLCSKLQIILVSLYPNATRILQPADVSSFKPLKNSWKKALTN
;
A
#
# COMPACT_ATOMS: atom_id res chain seq x y z
N MET A 1 4.77 0.69 1.79
CA MET A 1 5.84 0.54 0.79
C MET A 1 5.94 1.84 0.01
N VAL A 2 7.14 2.31 -0.30
CA VAL A 2 7.37 3.50 -1.15
C VAL A 2 7.81 3.02 -2.53
N ILE A 3 7.21 3.56 -3.58
CA ILE A 3 7.51 3.17 -4.97
C ILE A 3 8.22 4.33 -5.64
N PHE A 4 9.40 4.09 -6.19
CA PHE A 4 10.17 5.12 -6.87
C PHE A 4 10.18 4.95 -8.40
N PRO A 5 10.17 6.05 -9.18
CA PRO A 5 10.29 6.04 -10.63
C PRO A 5 11.75 5.83 -11.09
N TYR A 6 12.45 4.84 -10.53
CA TYR A 6 13.84 4.53 -10.88
C TYR A 6 13.95 3.16 -11.53
N LYS A 7 14.73 3.07 -12.62
CA LYS A 7 15.16 1.78 -13.19
C LYS A 7 16.14 1.05 -12.26
N ARG A 8 16.97 1.80 -11.53
CA ARG A 8 17.89 1.30 -10.50
C ARG A 8 17.89 2.27 -9.33
N LEU A 9 17.58 1.77 -8.13
CA LEU A 9 17.56 2.59 -6.93
C LEU A 9 18.96 3.06 -6.55
N PRO A 10 19.19 4.38 -6.36
CA PRO A 10 20.42 4.88 -5.78
C PRO A 10 20.61 4.34 -4.36
N LYS A 11 21.85 3.97 -3.99
CA LYS A 11 22.16 3.47 -2.64
C LYS A 11 21.75 4.44 -1.53
N THR A 12 21.90 5.73 -1.79
CA THR A 12 21.51 6.81 -0.84
C THR A 12 20.03 6.76 -0.49
N VAL A 13 19.17 6.49 -1.48
CA VAL A 13 17.72 6.35 -1.27
C VAL A 13 17.40 5.08 -0.46
N VAL A 14 18.06 3.97 -0.78
CA VAL A 14 17.86 2.71 -0.05
C VAL A 14 18.25 2.86 1.43
N VAL A 15 19.33 3.59 1.72
CA VAL A 15 19.80 3.82 3.09
C VAL A 15 18.95 4.85 3.84
N SER A 16 18.31 5.80 3.14
CA SER A 16 17.48 6.82 3.79
C SER A 16 16.09 6.33 4.18
N VAL A 17 15.58 5.28 3.54
CA VAL A 17 14.27 4.70 3.87
C VAL A 17 14.38 3.84 5.14
N PRO A 18 13.44 3.96 6.10
CA PRO A 18 13.43 3.12 7.30
C PRO A 18 13.41 1.62 6.95
N LYS A 19 14.22 0.82 7.65
CA LYS A 19 14.38 -0.62 7.38
C LYS A 19 13.09 -1.44 7.48
N GLU A 20 12.13 -0.98 8.27
CA GLU A 20 10.82 -1.65 8.44
C GLU A 20 9.85 -1.34 7.28
N TRP A 21 10.22 -0.44 6.36
CA TRP A 21 9.39 -0.07 5.22
C TRP A 21 9.80 -0.85 3.98
N GLY A 22 8.81 -1.29 3.20
CA GLY A 22 9.06 -1.82 1.86
C GLY A 22 9.46 -0.73 0.87
N ILE A 23 10.37 -1.06 -0.06
CA ILE A 23 10.75 -0.22 -1.20
C ILE A 23 10.44 -0.99 -2.48
N GLY A 24 9.77 -0.35 -3.44
CA GLY A 24 9.53 -0.89 -4.78
C GLY A 24 9.94 0.11 -5.86
N THR A 25 9.97 -0.36 -7.10
CA THR A 25 10.22 0.49 -8.27
C THR A 25 9.21 0.20 -9.38
N SER A 26 8.86 1.25 -10.13
CA SER A 26 8.09 1.14 -11.35
C SER A 26 8.49 2.26 -12.31
N ASP A 27 8.21 2.12 -13.60
CA ASP A 27 8.69 3.09 -14.60
C ASP A 27 8.22 4.52 -14.36
N ASN A 28 7.04 4.66 -13.75
CA ASN A 28 6.37 5.92 -13.48
C ASN A 28 6.19 6.20 -11.97
N GLY A 29 6.71 5.33 -11.10
CA GLY A 29 6.55 5.44 -9.65
C GLY A 29 5.15 5.07 -9.13
N TRP A 30 4.26 4.58 -9.99
CA TRP A 30 2.92 4.14 -9.60
C TRP A 30 2.89 2.67 -9.19
N MET A 31 1.85 2.30 -8.42
CA MET A 31 1.58 0.92 -8.03
C MET A 31 1.30 0.05 -9.26
N LYS A 32 1.91 -1.14 -9.32
CA LYS A 32 1.60 -2.22 -10.26
C LYS A 32 0.99 -3.40 -9.50
N ALA A 33 0.28 -4.29 -10.18
CA ALA A 33 -0.34 -5.46 -9.55
C ALA A 33 0.68 -6.36 -8.84
N GLU A 34 1.82 -6.61 -9.48
CA GLU A 34 2.94 -7.39 -8.93
C GLU A 34 3.49 -6.76 -7.64
N LEU A 35 3.70 -5.44 -7.64
CA LEU A 35 4.16 -4.71 -6.45
C LEU A 35 3.15 -4.78 -5.31
N PHE A 36 1.85 -4.72 -5.62
CA PHE A 36 0.82 -4.86 -4.60
C PHE A 36 0.80 -6.28 -4.02
N TYR A 37 0.97 -7.31 -4.85
CA TYR A 37 1.13 -8.70 -4.42
C TYR A 37 2.33 -8.88 -3.48
N GLU A 38 3.48 -8.31 -3.86
CA GLU A 38 4.70 -8.30 -3.03
C GLU A 38 4.47 -7.57 -1.71
N TYR A 39 3.79 -6.43 -1.75
CA TYR A 39 3.45 -5.68 -0.54
C TYR A 39 2.62 -6.53 0.44
N ILE A 40 1.61 -7.27 -0.05
CA ILE A 40 0.79 -8.13 0.81
C ILE A 40 1.64 -9.25 1.43
N SER A 41 2.43 -9.95 0.63
CA SER A 41 3.16 -11.14 1.07
C SER A 41 4.41 -10.84 1.91
N ILE A 42 5.14 -9.78 1.58
CA ILE A 42 6.46 -9.47 2.16
C ILE A 42 6.37 -8.42 3.27
N ILE A 43 5.40 -7.49 3.18
CA ILE A 43 5.32 -6.36 4.13
C ILE A 43 4.12 -6.50 5.05
N LEU A 44 2.90 -6.52 4.51
CA LEU A 44 1.69 -6.46 5.31
C LEU A 44 1.52 -7.71 6.17
N HIS A 45 1.53 -8.90 5.58
CA HIS A 45 1.27 -10.13 6.30
C HIS A 45 2.30 -10.42 7.41
N PRO A 46 3.63 -10.31 7.17
CA PRO A 46 4.62 -10.44 8.24
C PRO A 46 4.45 -9.41 9.35
N HIS A 47 4.09 -8.16 9.02
CA HIS A 47 3.82 -7.13 10.01
C HIS A 47 2.61 -7.49 10.90
N LEU A 48 1.52 -7.98 10.30
CA LEU A 48 0.32 -8.40 11.05
C LEU A 48 0.62 -9.57 12.01
N ILE A 49 1.48 -10.51 11.60
CA ILE A 49 1.95 -11.59 12.48
C ILE A 49 2.79 -11.04 13.63
N LYS A 50 3.72 -10.12 13.35
CA LYS A 50 4.56 -9.46 14.38
C LYS A 50 3.71 -8.75 15.43
N GLU A 51 2.65 -8.06 14.99
CA GLU A 51 1.68 -7.37 15.85
C GLU A 51 0.65 -8.31 16.50
N LYS A 52 0.76 -9.64 16.26
CA LYS A 52 -0.14 -10.67 16.80
C LYS A 52 -1.62 -10.42 16.49
N VAL A 53 -1.90 -9.90 15.30
CA VAL A 53 -3.27 -9.68 14.83
C VAL A 53 -3.96 -11.03 14.65
N LYS A 54 -5.22 -11.11 15.09
CA LYS A 54 -6.05 -12.31 14.92
C LYS A 54 -6.61 -12.38 13.49
N PHE A 55 -6.38 -13.50 12.83
CA PHE A 55 -6.93 -13.81 11.50
C PHE A 55 -8.28 -14.53 11.60
N PRO A 56 -9.16 -14.44 10.57
CA PRO A 56 -8.98 -13.69 9.33
C PRO A 56 -9.12 -12.18 9.52
N ILE A 57 -8.45 -11.41 8.66
CA ILE A 57 -8.59 -9.94 8.61
C ILE A 57 -9.36 -9.51 7.38
N ILE A 58 -9.94 -8.32 7.42
CA ILE A 58 -10.57 -7.68 6.26
C ILE A 58 -9.67 -6.53 5.79
N LEU A 59 -9.30 -6.56 4.51
CA LEU A 59 -8.55 -5.50 3.86
C LEU A 59 -9.44 -4.79 2.84
N PHE A 60 -9.81 -3.55 3.13
CA PHE A 60 -10.54 -2.68 2.21
C PHE A 60 -9.57 -2.00 1.24
N VAL A 61 -9.84 -2.10 -0.06
CA VAL A 61 -9.07 -1.46 -1.13
C VAL A 61 -10.00 -0.71 -2.06
N ASP A 62 -9.46 0.28 -2.80
CA ASP A 62 -10.22 0.86 -3.90
C ASP A 62 -10.40 -0.17 -5.04
N ALA A 63 -11.39 0.03 -5.90
CA ALA A 63 -11.64 -0.85 -7.04
C ALA A 63 -10.65 -0.64 -8.21
N HIS A 64 -9.40 -0.29 -7.93
CA HIS A 64 -8.39 -0.16 -8.97
C HIS A 64 -7.93 -1.55 -9.46
N LYS A 65 -7.67 -1.66 -10.77
CA LYS A 65 -7.34 -2.94 -11.44
C LYS A 65 -6.13 -3.65 -10.85
N THR A 66 -5.19 -2.91 -10.25
CA THR A 66 -4.00 -3.47 -9.59
C THR A 66 -4.33 -4.35 -8.38
N HIS A 67 -5.50 -4.18 -7.79
CA HIS A 67 -5.96 -4.95 -6.63
C HIS A 67 -6.92 -6.09 -7.01
N GLN A 68 -7.14 -6.32 -8.31
CA GLN A 68 -8.18 -7.22 -8.81
C GLN A 68 -7.60 -8.35 -9.68
N THR A 69 -6.38 -8.80 -9.39
CA THR A 69 -5.79 -9.96 -10.06
C THR A 69 -6.17 -11.26 -9.37
N TYR A 70 -6.26 -12.33 -10.16
CA TYR A 70 -6.62 -13.65 -9.65
C TYR A 70 -5.55 -14.18 -8.69
N GLU A 71 -4.28 -13.99 -9.02
CA GLU A 71 -3.13 -14.42 -8.23
C GLU A 71 -3.13 -13.76 -6.84
N LEU A 72 -3.47 -12.47 -6.79
CA LEU A 72 -3.62 -11.73 -5.54
C LEU A 72 -4.78 -12.29 -4.71
N SER A 73 -5.93 -12.56 -5.33
CA SER A 73 -7.08 -13.14 -4.64
C SER A 73 -6.73 -14.51 -4.04
N GLN A 74 -6.00 -15.35 -4.77
CA GLN A 74 -5.53 -16.64 -4.28
C GLN A 74 -4.55 -16.49 -3.12
N LEU A 75 -3.61 -15.54 -3.21
CA LEU A 75 -2.68 -15.23 -2.12
C LEU A 75 -3.45 -14.79 -0.87
N CYS A 76 -4.34 -13.81 -0.99
CA CYS A 76 -5.13 -13.30 0.12
C CYS A 76 -5.95 -14.41 0.78
N SER A 77 -6.61 -15.27 -0.01
CA SER A 77 -7.34 -16.42 0.53
C SER A 77 -6.45 -17.37 1.31
N LYS A 78 -5.23 -17.67 0.84
CA LYS A 78 -4.28 -18.54 1.55
C LYS A 78 -3.78 -17.91 2.85
N LEU A 79 -3.62 -16.59 2.88
CA LEU A 79 -3.14 -15.83 4.04
C LEU A 79 -4.26 -15.40 5.00
N GLN A 80 -5.50 -15.90 4.81
CA GLN A 80 -6.67 -15.51 5.61
C GLN A 80 -6.94 -14.00 5.61
N ILE A 81 -6.67 -13.35 4.47
CA ILE A 81 -6.98 -11.95 4.20
C ILE A 81 -8.20 -11.90 3.29
N ILE A 82 -9.29 -11.33 3.79
CA ILE A 82 -10.52 -11.10 3.03
C ILE A 82 -10.37 -9.75 2.32
N LEU A 83 -10.09 -9.78 1.01
CA LEU A 83 -9.93 -8.59 0.20
C LEU A 83 -11.29 -8.06 -0.26
N VAL A 84 -11.60 -6.81 0.10
CA VAL A 84 -12.87 -6.15 -0.25
C VAL A 84 -12.59 -4.92 -1.09
N SER A 85 -12.97 -4.95 -2.37
CA SER A 85 -12.93 -3.78 -3.26
C SER A 85 -14.15 -2.89 -3.01
N LEU A 86 -13.90 -1.61 -2.73
CA LEU A 86 -14.96 -0.61 -2.56
C LEU A 86 -15.55 -0.19 -3.90
N TYR A 87 -16.84 0.17 -3.92
CA TYR A 87 -17.51 0.61 -5.15
C TYR A 87 -16.82 1.83 -5.79
N PRO A 88 -16.75 1.87 -7.14
CA PRO A 88 -16.23 3.04 -7.84
C PRO A 88 -17.11 4.27 -7.57
N ASN A 89 -16.53 5.46 -7.69
CA ASN A 89 -17.20 6.76 -7.50
C ASN A 89 -17.83 6.99 -6.11
N ALA A 90 -17.45 6.20 -5.11
CA ALA A 90 -17.94 6.31 -3.74
C ALA A 90 -16.89 6.83 -2.73
N THR A 91 -15.77 7.40 -3.20
CA THR A 91 -14.65 7.89 -2.37
C THR A 91 -15.12 8.74 -1.18
N ARG A 92 -16.04 9.69 -1.43
CA ARG A 92 -16.55 10.60 -0.39
C ARG A 92 -17.28 9.89 0.76
N ILE A 93 -17.78 8.67 0.52
CA ILE A 93 -18.61 7.91 1.45
C ILE A 93 -17.83 6.75 2.06
N LEU A 94 -17.04 6.04 1.24
CA LEU A 94 -16.44 4.76 1.61
C LEU A 94 -14.93 4.81 1.85
N GLN A 95 -14.25 5.91 1.51
CA GLN A 95 -12.80 6.04 1.64
C GLN A 95 -12.44 7.14 2.65
N PRO A 96 -12.57 6.85 3.97
CA PRO A 96 -12.30 7.83 5.00
C PRO A 96 -10.84 8.34 4.95
N ALA A 97 -9.89 7.50 4.52
CA ALA A 97 -8.50 7.91 4.36
C ALA A 97 -8.34 9.10 3.39
N ASP A 98 -9.03 9.08 2.25
CA ASP A 98 -8.98 10.15 1.26
C ASP A 98 -9.72 11.41 1.71
N VAL A 99 -10.84 11.23 2.41
CA VAL A 99 -11.71 12.34 2.83
C VAL A 99 -11.17 13.06 4.06
N SER A 100 -10.64 12.33 5.04
CA SER A 100 -10.24 12.88 6.33
C SER A 100 -8.74 12.83 6.56
N SER A 101 -8.10 11.66 6.50
CA SER A 101 -6.71 11.49 6.98
C SER A 101 -5.65 12.09 6.06
N PHE A 102 -5.80 11.98 4.74
CA PHE A 102 -4.75 12.41 3.80
C PHE A 102 -4.69 13.92 3.60
N LYS A 103 -5.81 14.64 3.76
CA LYS A 103 -5.83 16.10 3.66
C LYS A 103 -4.92 16.81 4.69
N PRO A 104 -5.05 16.58 6.02
CA PRO A 104 -4.17 17.18 7.01
C PRO A 104 -2.72 16.71 6.85
N LEU A 105 -2.49 15.45 6.48
CA LEU A 105 -1.15 14.93 6.20
C LEU A 105 -0.47 15.73 5.07
N LYS A 106 -1.14 15.92 3.93
CA LYS A 106 -0.63 16.71 2.79
C LYS A 106 -0.35 18.16 3.19
N ASN A 107 -1.23 18.77 3.99
CA ASN A 107 -1.06 20.15 4.45
C ASN A 107 0.17 20.29 5.38
N SER A 108 0.33 19.40 6.34
CA SER A 108 1.48 19.40 7.25
C SER A 108 2.79 19.09 6.53
N TRP A 109 2.76 18.14 5.59
CA TRP A 109 3.91 17.83 4.74
C TRP A 109 4.35 19.05 3.93
N LYS A 110 3.41 19.77 3.30
CA LYS A 110 3.71 21.00 2.58
C LYS A 110 4.39 22.02 3.48
N LYS A 111 3.85 22.27 4.68
CA LYS A 111 4.46 23.18 5.66
C LYS A 111 5.89 22.77 6.03
N ALA A 112 6.13 21.48 6.26
CA ALA A 112 7.46 20.97 6.60
C ALA A 112 8.50 21.14 5.48
N LEU A 113 8.07 21.20 4.22
CA LEU A 113 8.95 21.45 3.06
C LEU A 113 9.16 22.93 2.72
N THR A 114 8.32 23.83 3.26
CA THR A 114 8.41 25.28 2.95
C THR A 114 9.14 26.07 4.04
N ASN A 115 9.52 25.41 5.14
CA ASN A 115 10.43 25.90 6.17
C ASN A 115 11.84 25.40 5.88
#